data_AF-A0A1L8D0Z5-F1
#
_entry.id   AF-A0A1L8D0Z5-F1
#
_cell.length_a   1.000
_cell.length_b   1.000
_cell.length_c   1.000
_cell.angle_alpha   90.00
_cell.angle_beta   90.00
_cell.angle_gamma   90.00
#
_symmetry.space_group_name_H-M   'P 1'
#
loop_
_entity.id
_entity.type
_entity.pdbx_description
1 polymer ?
#
loop_
_entity_poly.entity_id
_entity_poly.type
_entity_poly.pdbx_seq_one_letter_code
_entity_poly.pdbx_strand_id
1 'polypeptide(L)'
;MNIFALISDIIYYVATILFVLFVSGVVLAFSSIFGFLLGAFLQSIIGKWAFWPGFVLGVIIFIIYLYENFFGDNKPTRSPSPFAIYRRIKFAKRYFSQK
;
A
#
# COMPACT_ATOMS: atom_id res chain seq x y z
N MET A 1 -41.48 -6.35 -15.91
CA MET A 1 -40.41 -6.29 -14.90
C MET A 1 -41.05 -5.82 -13.61
N ASN A 2 -41.05 -6.64 -12.57
CA ASN A 2 -41.82 -6.35 -11.34
C ASN A 2 -41.23 -5.11 -10.66
N ILE A 3 -42.07 -4.13 -10.35
CA ILE A 3 -41.69 -2.88 -9.64
C ILE A 3 -40.87 -3.19 -8.36
N PHE A 4 -41.15 -4.32 -7.73
CA PHE A 4 -40.41 -4.83 -6.58
C PHE A 4 -38.93 -5.14 -6.87
N ALA A 5 -38.61 -5.69 -8.04
CA ALA A 5 -37.22 -5.95 -8.45
C ALA A 5 -36.47 -4.64 -8.70
N LEU A 6 -37.12 -3.65 -9.32
CA LEU A 6 -36.54 -2.33 -9.55
C LEU A 6 -36.20 -1.62 -8.23
N ILE A 7 -37.09 -1.67 -7.25
CA ILE A 7 -36.88 -1.07 -5.92
C ILE A 7 -35.74 -1.79 -5.18
N SER A 8 -35.70 -3.12 -5.24
CA SER A 8 -34.63 -3.93 -4.65
C SER A 8 -33.26 -3.57 -5.25
N ASP A 9 -33.18 -3.41 -6.57
CA ASP A 9 -31.93 -3.04 -7.24
C ASP A 9 -31.47 -1.64 -6.84
N ILE A 10 -32.38 -0.66 -6.80
CA ILE A 10 -32.06 0.71 -6.37
C ILE A 10 -31.51 0.72 -4.94
N ILE A 11 -32.16 0.01 -4.01
CA ILE A 11 -31.69 -0.09 -2.63
C ILE A 11 -30.30 -0.73 -2.58
N TYR A 12 -30.07 -1.79 -3.35
CA TYR A 12 -28.78 -2.45 -3.42
C TYR A 12 -27.67 -1.50 -3.92
N TYR A 13 -27.92 -0.74 -4.99
CA TYR A 13 -26.95 0.23 -5.50
C TYR A 13 -26.67 1.34 -4.49
N VAL A 14 -27.70 1.93 -3.89
CA VAL A 14 -27.54 2.99 -2.90
C VAL A 14 -26.75 2.48 -1.68
N ALA A 15 -27.09 1.29 -1.17
CA ALA A 15 -26.37 0.66 -0.07
C ALA A 15 -24.90 0.39 -0.42
N THR A 16 -24.63 -0.08 -1.65
CA THR A 16 -23.27 -0.34 -2.12
C THR A 16 -22.45 0.96 -2.19
N ILE A 17 -23.02 2.03 -2.73
CA ILE A 17 -22.34 3.34 -2.81
C ILE A 17 -22.02 3.87 -1.41
N LEU A 18 -23.00 3.84 -0.49
CA LEU A 18 -22.81 4.27 0.89
C LEU A 18 -21.74 3.44 1.60
N PHE A 19 -21.74 2.13 1.38
CA PHE A 19 -20.73 1.24 1.94
C PHE A 19 -19.33 1.54 1.40
N VAL A 20 -19.17 1.74 0.08
CA VAL A 20 -17.88 2.11 -0.52
C VAL A 20 -17.38 3.44 0.04
N LEU A 21 -18.25 4.46 0.13
CA LEU A 21 -17.90 5.76 0.71
C LEU A 21 -17.46 5.64 2.17
N PHE A 22 -18.15 4.82 2.96
CA PHE A 22 -17.79 4.55 4.35
C PHE A 22 -16.40 3.91 4.44
N VAL A 23 -16.14 2.83 3.68
CA VAL A 23 -14.85 2.15 3.66
C VAL A 23 -13.74 3.10 3.21
N SER A 24 -13.96 3.86 2.14
CA SER A 24 -12.98 4.86 1.67
C SER A 24 -12.69 5.93 2.74
N GLY A 25 -13.71 6.41 3.44
CA GLY A 25 -13.55 7.38 4.54
C GLY A 25 -12.69 6.82 5.68
N VAL A 26 -12.95 5.57 6.09
CA VAL A 26 -12.15 4.88 7.11
C VAL A 26 -10.71 4.73 6.65
N VAL A 27 -10.46 4.27 5.42
CA VAL A 27 -9.11 4.14 4.87
C VAL A 27 -8.38 5.48 4.88
N LEU A 28 -9.02 6.56 4.42
CA LEU A 28 -8.41 7.89 4.41
C LEU A 28 -8.08 8.41 5.82
N ALA A 29 -8.93 8.15 6.81
CA ALA A 29 -8.69 8.54 8.20
C ALA A 29 -7.44 7.85 8.75
N PHE A 30 -7.31 6.53 8.55
CA PHE A 30 -6.12 5.78 8.97
C PHE A 30 -4.87 6.18 8.19
N SER A 31 -4.97 6.37 6.88
CA SER A 31 -3.86 6.86 6.06
C SER A 31 -3.34 8.21 6.53
N SER A 32 -4.23 9.09 6.98
CA SER A 32 -3.87 10.42 7.49
C SER A 32 -3.03 10.36 8.76
N ILE A 33 -3.21 9.35 9.62
CA ILE A 33 -2.39 9.15 10.81
C ILE A 33 -0.95 8.79 10.41
N PHE A 34 -0.79 7.85 9.48
CA PHE A 34 0.53 7.45 8.95
C PHE A 34 1.21 8.58 8.18
N GLY A 35 0.45 9.31 7.35
CA GLY A 35 0.90 10.54 6.72
C GLY A 35 1.42 11.54 7.74
N PHE A 36 0.65 11.82 8.79
CA PHE A 36 1.05 12.76 9.84
C PHE A 36 2.35 12.35 10.53
N LEU A 37 2.50 11.07 10.89
CA LEU A 37 3.72 10.54 11.49
C LEU A 37 4.94 10.72 10.58
N LEU A 38 4.82 10.34 9.30
CA LEU A 38 5.92 10.46 8.34
C LEU A 38 6.25 11.93 8.05
N GLY A 39 5.23 12.78 7.88
CA GLY A 39 5.38 14.22 7.70
C GLY A 39 6.07 14.89 8.89
N ALA A 40 5.67 14.56 10.12
CA ALA A 40 6.29 15.08 11.34
C ALA A 40 7.77 14.64 11.46
N PHE A 41 8.06 13.39 11.09
CA PHE A 41 9.44 12.86 11.07
C PHE A 41 10.32 13.62 10.05
N LEU A 42 9.84 13.79 8.81
CA LEU A 42 10.54 14.55 7.78
C LEU A 42 10.71 16.02 8.16
N GLN A 43 9.69 16.62 8.79
CA GLN A 43 9.76 17.97 9.33
C GLN A 43 10.86 18.12 10.37
N SER A 44 11.07 17.10 11.23
CA SER A 44 12.11 17.12 12.25
C SER A 44 13.53 17.06 11.68
N ILE A 45 13.72 16.45 10.49
CA ILE A 45 15.04 16.22 9.91
C ILE A 45 15.41 17.33 8.91
N ILE A 46 14.47 17.68 8.02
CA ILE A 46 14.74 18.52 6.84
C ILE A 46 14.11 19.91 6.99
N GLY A 47 13.20 20.10 7.95
CA GLY A 47 12.57 21.37 8.28
C GLY A 47 11.09 21.45 7.89
N LYS A 48 10.42 22.54 8.30
CA LYS A 48 8.95 22.72 8.25
C LYS A 48 8.32 22.48 6.87
N TRP A 49 9.03 22.77 5.79
CA TRP A 49 8.52 22.61 4.43
C TRP A 49 8.40 21.13 4.00
N ALA A 50 9.12 20.21 4.64
CA ALA A 50 9.09 18.79 4.35
C ALA A 50 7.87 18.05 4.95
N PHE A 51 7.09 18.71 5.81
CA PHE A 51 5.88 18.12 6.40
C PHE A 51 4.87 17.68 5.34
N TRP A 52 4.47 18.59 4.45
CA TRP A 52 3.43 18.31 3.45
C TRP A 52 3.84 17.22 2.45
N PRO A 53 5.06 17.25 1.86
CA PRO A 53 5.55 16.14 1.04
C PRO A 53 5.59 14.82 1.81
N GLY A 54 6.07 14.83 3.06
CA GLY A 54 6.11 13.62 3.89
C GLY A 54 4.74 13.09 4.27
N PHE A 55 3.77 13.97 4.50
CA PHE A 55 2.39 13.62 4.74
C PHE A 55 1.77 12.90 3.55
N VAL A 56 1.87 13.48 2.36
CA VAL A 56 1.33 12.90 1.13
C VAL A 56 2.00 11.57 0.82
N LEU A 57 3.32 11.48 0.95
CA LEU A 57 4.05 10.23 0.77
C LEU A 57 3.60 9.15 1.75
N GLY A 58 3.40 9.49 3.03
CA GLY A 58 2.97 8.53 4.04
C GLY A 58 1.56 8.00 3.78
N VAL A 59 0.64 8.88 3.33
CA VAL A 59 -0.71 8.48 2.89
C VAL A 59 -0.63 7.50 1.71
N ILE A 60 0.15 7.84 0.67
CA ILE A 60 0.29 7.00 -0.54
C ILE A 60 0.88 5.64 -0.20
N ILE A 61 1.97 5.60 0.57
CA ILE A 61 2.63 4.35 0.97
C ILE A 61 1.67 3.46 1.75
N PHE A 62 0.89 4.03 2.66
CA PHE A 62 -0.07 3.26 3.44
C PHE A 62 -1.23 2.70 2.59
N ILE A 63 -1.74 3.49 1.64
CA ILE A 63 -2.77 3.03 0.70
C ILE A 63 -2.25 1.89 -0.17
N ILE A 64 -1.02 2.01 -0.70
CA ILE A 64 -0.39 0.95 -1.49
C ILE A 64 -0.19 -0.31 -0.63
N TYR A 65 0.29 -0.15 0.60
CA TYR A 65 0.46 -1.27 1.53
C TYR A 65 -0.85 -2.00 1.82
N LEU A 66 -1.93 -1.25 2.08
CA LEU A 66 -3.27 -1.83 2.25
C LEU A 66 -3.71 -2.57 0.98
N TYR A 67 -3.54 -1.94 -0.19
CA TYR A 67 -3.91 -2.55 -1.45
C TYR A 67 -3.14 -3.85 -1.70
N GLU A 68 -1.83 -3.88 -1.48
CA GLU A 68 -1.01 -5.09 -1.62
C GLU A 68 -1.39 -6.17 -0.61
N ASN A 69 -1.69 -5.81 0.65
CA ASN A 69 -2.02 -6.80 1.67
C ASN A 69 -3.42 -7.42 1.51
N PHE A 70 -4.37 -6.66 0.94
CA PHE A 70 -5.75 -7.14 0.70
C PHE A 70 -5.96 -7.74 -0.69
N PHE A 71 -5.32 -7.19 -1.72
CA PHE A 71 -5.54 -7.55 -3.13
C PHE A 71 -4.27 -8.03 -3.85
N GLY A 72 -3.10 -7.85 -3.26
CA GLY A 72 -1.87 -8.40 -3.81
C GLY A 72 -1.93 -9.92 -3.78
N ASP A 73 -1.65 -10.54 -4.91
CA ASP A 73 -1.38 -11.98 -4.93
C ASP A 73 -0.33 -12.26 -3.85
N ASN A 74 -0.69 -13.10 -2.87
CA ASN A 74 0.24 -13.75 -1.96
C ASN A 74 1.13 -14.70 -2.77
N LYS A 75 1.92 -14.17 -3.72
CA LYS A 75 3.09 -14.88 -4.21
C LYS A 75 4.02 -14.83 -3.02
N PRO A 76 4.27 -15.95 -2.32
CA PRO A 76 5.33 -15.97 -1.35
C PRO A 76 6.55 -15.45 -2.10
N THR A 77 7.09 -14.32 -1.66
CA THR A 77 8.42 -13.90 -2.06
C THR A 77 9.29 -15.01 -1.53
N ARG A 78 9.52 -16.06 -2.35
CA ARG A 78 10.39 -17.17 -2.02
C ARG A 78 11.71 -16.50 -1.72
N SER A 79 12.03 -16.37 -0.43
CA SER A 79 13.35 -15.96 0.00
C SER A 79 14.29 -16.89 -0.76
N PRO A 80 15.21 -16.33 -1.57
CA PRO A 80 16.09 -17.18 -2.35
C PRO A 80 16.79 -18.11 -1.37
N SER A 81 16.67 -19.41 -1.59
CA SER A 81 17.24 -20.40 -0.68
C SER A 81 18.72 -20.05 -0.42
N PRO A 82 19.25 -20.36 0.77
CA PRO A 82 20.65 -20.04 1.11
C PRO A 82 21.64 -20.51 0.04
N PHE A 83 21.32 -21.60 -0.65
CA PHE A 83 22.06 -22.12 -1.79
C PHE A 83 22.08 -21.21 -3.02
N ALA A 84 20.94 -20.59 -3.37
CA ALA A 84 20.85 -19.64 -4.49
C ALA A 84 21.66 -18.36 -4.22
N ILE A 85 21.67 -17.89 -2.97
CA ILE A 85 22.49 -16.75 -2.53
C ILE A 85 23.98 -17.11 -2.62
N TYR A 86 24.39 -18.25 -2.06
CA TYR A 86 25.79 -18.71 -2.10
C TYR A 86 26.30 -18.88 -3.54
N ARG A 87 25.47 -19.41 -4.44
CA ARG A 87 25.80 -19.55 -5.87
C ARG A 87 26.04 -18.19 -6.54
N ARG A 88 25.18 -17.19 -6.28
CA ARG A 88 25.34 -15.83 -6.83
C ARG A 88 26.62 -15.16 -6.33
N ILE A 89 26.91 -15.29 -5.03
CA ILE A 89 28.14 -14.76 -4.42
C ILE A 89 29.38 -15.43 -5.03
N LYS A 90 29.36 -16.76 -5.21
CA LYS A 90 30.48 -17.50 -5.82
C LYS A 90 30.74 -17.10 -7.28
N PHE A 91 29.68 -16.87 -8.06
CA PHE A 91 29.82 -16.38 -9.43
C PHE A 91 30.35 -14.93 -9.49
N ALA A 92 29.81 -14.03 -8.66
CA ALA A 92 30.32 -12.67 -8.56
C ALA A 92 31.82 -12.65 -8.19
N LYS A 93 32.21 -13.46 -7.19
CA LYS A 93 33.60 -13.57 -6.76
C LYS A 93 34.54 -14.05 -7.87
N ARG A 94 34.11 -15.00 -8.71
CA ARG A 94 34.91 -15.44 -9.88
C ARG A 94 35.04 -14.35 -10.94
N TYR A 95 33.96 -13.62 -11.21
CA TYR A 95 33.95 -12.58 -12.25
C TYR A 95 34.86 -11.40 -11.89
N PHE A 96 34.88 -11.00 -10.61
CA PHE A 96 35.75 -9.93 -10.11
C PHE A 96 37.19 -10.37 -9.78
N SER A 97 37.44 -11.68 -9.68
CA SER A 97 38.79 -12.23 -9.45
C SER A 97 39.57 -12.50 -10.75
N GLN A 98 38.93 -12.36 -11.92
CA GLN A 98 39.56 -12.49 -13.24
C GLN A 98 39.86 -11.13 -13.91
N LYS A 99 39.68 -10.04 -13.18
CA LYS A 99 40.21 -8.71 -13.51
C LYS A 99 41.42 -8.42 -12.63
#